data_AF-A0A1M5A9I5-F1
#
_entry.id   AF-A0A1M5A9I5-F1
#
_cell.length_a   1.000
_cell.length_b   1.000
_cell.length_c   1.000
_cell.angle_alpha   90.00
_cell.angle_beta   90.00
_cell.angle_gamma   90.00
#
_symmetry.space_group_name_H-M   'P 1'
#
loop_
_entity.id
_entity.type
_entity.pdbx_description
1 polymer ?
#
loop_
_entity_poly.entity_id
_entity_poly.type
_entity_poly.pdbx_seq_one_letter_code
_entity_poly.pdbx_strand_id
1 'polypeptide(L)' 'MLVHSGFVGIDVSKAHLDIHIHPAGTHLRCGTSPGELADLARRLARL' A
#
# COMPACT_ATOMS: atom_id res chain seq x y z
N MET A 1 17.83 -9.29 15.53
CA MET A 1 17.00 -9.12 14.32
C MET A 1 16.52 -7.68 14.35
N LEU A 2 17.13 -6.77 13.60
CA LEU A 2 16.65 -5.39 13.54
C LEU A 2 15.32 -5.43 12.80
N VAL A 3 14.24 -5.11 13.50
CA VAL A 3 12.94 -4.86 12.86
C VAL A 3 13.19 -3.63 12.00
N HIS A 4 13.32 -3.80 10.69
CA HIS A 4 13.34 -2.67 9.78
C HIS A 4 11.92 -2.09 9.80
N SER A 5 11.69 -1.12 10.68
CA SER A 5 10.44 -0.38 10.72
C SER A 5 10.32 0.40 9.41
N GLY A 6 9.40 -0.02 8.54
CA GLY A 6 9.04 0.73 7.35
C GLY A 6 8.12 1.89 7.70
N PHE A 7 8.26 3.01 6.99
CA PHE A 7 7.27 4.10 7.04
C PHE A 7 6.27 3.92 5.91
N VAL A 8 4.98 4.02 6.25
CA VAL A 8 3.88 3.85 5.30
C VAL A 8 3.15 5.18 5.15
N GLY A 9 3.17 5.75 3.95
CA GLY A 9 2.31 6.85 3.55
C GLY A 9 1.08 6.31 2.83
N ILE A 10 -0.10 6.80 3.20
CA ILE A 10 -1.37 6.45 2.57
C ILE A 10 -2.01 7.74 2.06
N ASP A 11 -2.27 7.79 0.75
CA ASP A 11 -3.00 8.89 0.11
C ASP A 11 -4.33 8.38 -0.45
N VAL A 12 -5.42 9.07 -0.09
CA VAL A 12 -6.80 8.62 -0.35
C VAL A 12 -7.51 9.69 -1.18
N SER A 13 -7.98 9.29 -2.36
CA SER A 13 -8.87 10.10 -3.18
C SER A 13 -10.19 9.37 -3.47
N LYS A 14 -11.14 10.06 -4.11
CA LYS A 14 -12.39 9.42 -4.56
C LYS A 14 -12.16 8.32 -5.60
N ALA A 15 -11.10 8.44 -6.39
CA ALA A 15 -10.85 7.57 -7.54
C ALA A 15 -9.83 6.47 -7.25
N HIS A 16 -8.92 6.69 -6.30
CA HIS A 16 -7.81 5.78 -6.03
C HIS A 16 -7.29 5.89 -4.60
N LEU A 17 -6.56 4.84 -4.21
CA LEU A 17 -5.75 4.73 -3.01
C LEU A 17 -4.30 4.50 -3.42
N ASP A 18 -3.38 5.28 -2.88
CA ASP A 18 -1.94 5.17 -3.09
C ASP A 18 -1.24 4.82 -1.76
N ILE A 19 -0.30 3.87 -1.83
CA ILE A 19 0.53 3.45 -0.70
C ILE A 19 2.00 3.60 -1.07
N HIS A 20 2.74 4.31 -0.23
CA HIS A 20 4.18 4.53 -0.35
C HIS A 20 4.89 3.89 0.84
N ILE A 21 5.91 3.05 0.59
CA ILE A 21 6.69 2.36 1.63
C ILE A 21 8.16 2.76 1.55
N HIS A 22 8.66 3.39 2.61
CA HIS A 22 10.06 3.79 2.77
C HIS A 22 10.76 2.87 3.79
N PRO A 23 12.06 2.51 3.61
CA PRO A 23 12.99 2.97 2.56
C PRO A 23 12.95 2.15 1.26
N ALA A 24 12.10 1.13 1.17
CA ALA A 24 12.06 0.22 0.02
C ALA A 24 11.74 0.92 -1.33
N GLY A 25 11.12 2.10 -1.30
CA GLY A 25 10.72 2.83 -2.50
C GLY A 25 9.50 2.21 -3.20
N THR A 26 8.80 1.30 -2.53
CA THR A 26 7.62 0.63 -3.07
C THR A 26 6.46 1.61 -3.15
N HIS A 27 5.82 1.67 -4.31
CA HIS A 27 4.58 2.41 -4.55
C HIS A 27 3.51 1.45 -5.09
N LEU A 28 2.34 1.44 -4.46
CA LEU A 28 1.18 0.66 -4.89
C LEU A 28 -0.01 1.59 -5.07
N ARG A 29 -0.68 1.50 -6.21
CA ARG A 29 -1.96 2.16 -6.48
C ARG A 29 -3.06 1.13 -6.71
N CYS A 30 -4.27 1.43 -6.25
CA CYS A 30 -5.50 0.73 -6.65
C CYS A 30 -6.70 1.70 -6.76
N GLY A 31 -7.78 1.28 -7.42
CA GLY A 31 -9.06 1.97 -7.34
C GLY A 31 -9.76 1.76 -5.99
N THR A 32 -10.96 2.32 -5.85
CA THR A 32 -11.71 2.35 -4.59
C THR A 32 -12.81 1.27 -4.49
N SER A 33 -12.94 0.40 -5.50
CA SER A 33 -13.90 -0.70 -5.40
C SER A 33 -13.47 -1.72 -4.34
N PRO A 34 -14.41 -2.42 -3.67
CA PRO A 34 -14.07 -3.43 -2.67
C PRO A 34 -13.13 -4.53 -3.18
N GLY A 35 -13.28 -4.95 -4.44
CA GLY A 35 -12.41 -5.94 -5.07
C GLY A 35 -10.97 -5.46 -5.21
N GLU A 36 -10.78 -4.22 -5.68
CA GLU A 36 -9.46 -3.62 -5.82
C GLU A 36 -8.77 -3.40 -4.46
N LEU A 37 -9.53 -3.03 -3.43
CA LEU A 37 -9.01 -2.93 -2.06
C LEU A 37 -8.59 -4.29 -1.51
N ALA A 38 -9.37 -5.35 -1.75
CA ALA A 38 -8.99 -6.71 -1.37
C ALA A 38 -7.72 -7.20 -2.09
N ASP A 39 -7.55 -6.83 -3.36
CA ASP A 39 -6.34 -7.11 -4.13
C ASP A 39 -5.12 -6.37 -3.57
N LEU A 40 -5.28 -5.09 -3.22
CA LEU A 40 -4.22 -4.33 -2.57
C LEU A 40 -3.82 -4.95 -1.22
N ALA A 41 -4.78 -5.34 -0.39
CA ALA A 41 -4.51 -6.00 0.89
C ALA A 41 -3.72 -7.30 0.70
N ARG A 42 -4.07 -8.11 -0.30
CA ARG A 42 -3.33 -9.34 -0.65
C ARG A 42 -1.91 -9.06 -1.11
N ARG A 43 -1.67 -7.95 -1.83
CA ARG A 43 -0.32 -7.54 -2.25
C ARG A 43 0.52 -7.10 -1.04
N LEU A 44 -0.04 -6.31 -0.15
CA LEU A 44 0.64 -5.84 1.07
C LEU A 44 1.04 -6.99 1.99
N ALA A 45 0.19 -8.00 2.15
CA ALA A 45 0.47 -9.17 2.97
C ALA A 45 1.63 -10.06 2.46
N ARG A 46 2.13 -9.80 1.24
CA ARG A 46 3.25 -10.55 0.62
C ARG A 46 4.56 -9.75 0.57
N LEU A 47 4.54 -8.50 1.04
CA LEU A 47 5.74 -7.68 1.19
C LEU A 47 6.47 -8.05 2.49
#